data_AF-A0A5C7Q6A9-F1
#
_entry.id   AF-A0A5C7Q6A9-F1
#
_cell.length_a   1.000
_cell.length_b   1.000
_cell.length_c   1.000
_cell.angle_alpha   90.00
_cell.angle_beta   90.00
_cell.angle_gamma   90.00
#
_symmetry.space_group_name_H-M   'P 1'
#
loop_
_entity.id
_entity.type
_entity.pdbx_description
1 polymer ?
#
loop_
_entity_poly.entity_id
_entity_poly.type
_entity_poly.pdbx_seq_one_letter_code
_entity_poly.pdbx_strand_id
1 'polypeptide(L)'
;MKQPVRIAAALAALAAVAALLVSPLARSQSQIQPSFLPIGTSAAGGSSTVWFHDPSTSRVMACQATPGPAGPMLACNVTRMPDRP
;
A
#
# COMPACT_ATOMS: atom_id res chain seq x y z
N MET A 1 48.40 -10.14 20.21
CA MET A 1 47.52 -9.88 19.04
C MET A 1 46.12 -10.55 19.09
N LYS A 2 45.84 -11.51 20.01
CA LYS A 2 44.56 -12.28 20.00
C LYS A 2 43.40 -11.62 20.78
N GLN A 3 43.67 -10.71 21.71
CA GLN A 3 42.66 -10.02 22.52
C GLN A 3 41.85 -8.93 21.79
N PRO A 4 42.43 -8.04 20.95
CA PRO A 4 41.66 -6.99 20.29
C PRO A 4 40.64 -7.55 19.28
N VAL A 5 40.97 -8.66 18.62
CA VAL A 5 40.09 -9.34 17.66
C VAL A 5 38.83 -9.91 18.33
N ARG A 6 38.97 -10.43 19.57
CA ARG A 6 37.85 -10.98 20.32
C ARG A 6 36.85 -9.90 20.77
N ILE A 7 37.36 -8.71 21.12
CA ILE A 7 36.54 -7.57 21.53
C ILE A 7 35.75 -7.02 20.34
N ALA A 8 36.41 -6.85 19.20
CA ALA A 8 35.75 -6.40 17.96
C ALA A 8 34.64 -7.35 17.52
N ALA A 9 34.86 -8.68 17.61
CA ALA A 9 33.86 -9.68 17.27
C ALA A 9 32.64 -9.64 18.20
N ALA A 10 32.86 -9.45 19.51
CA ALA A 10 31.77 -9.35 20.49
C ALA A 10 30.91 -8.10 20.27
N LEU A 11 31.52 -6.96 19.94
CA LEU A 11 30.81 -5.72 19.63
C LEU A 11 29.99 -5.82 18.34
N ALA A 12 30.53 -6.47 17.30
CA ALA A 12 29.82 -6.71 16.05
C ALA A 12 28.60 -7.62 16.25
N ALA A 13 28.74 -8.68 17.07
CA ALA A 13 27.62 -9.55 17.42
C ALA A 13 26.52 -8.81 18.19
N LEU A 14 26.90 -7.95 19.13
CA LEU A 14 25.94 -7.16 19.91
C LEU A 14 25.17 -6.16 19.02
N ALA A 15 25.86 -5.51 18.08
CA ALA A 15 25.24 -4.61 17.11
C ALA A 15 24.27 -5.35 16.16
N ALA A 16 24.62 -6.56 15.72
CA ALA A 16 23.75 -7.39 14.89
C ALA A 16 22.48 -7.82 15.63
N VAL A 17 22.60 -8.21 16.91
CA VAL A 17 21.44 -8.55 17.75
C VAL A 17 20.56 -7.33 18.00
N ALA A 18 21.15 -6.16 18.26
CA ALA A 18 20.40 -4.92 18.41
C ALA A 18 19.64 -4.55 17.13
N ALA A 19 20.24 -4.71 15.95
CA ALA A 19 19.58 -4.45 14.66
C ALA A 19 18.38 -5.39 14.42
N LEU A 20 18.48 -6.67 14.81
CA LEU A 20 17.38 -7.62 14.71
C LEU A 20 16.20 -7.27 15.63
N LEU A 21 16.47 -6.71 16.82
CA LEU A 21 15.44 -6.36 17.80
C LEU A 21 14.69 -5.06 17.47
N VAL A 22 15.30 -4.13 16.72
CA VAL A 22 14.66 -2.85 16.32
C VAL A 22 13.84 -2.98 15.02
N SER A 23 14.04 -4.05 14.25
CA SER A 23 13.43 -4.24 12.93
C SER A 23 11.90 -4.47 12.88
N PRO A 24 11.19 -5.05 13.87
CA PRO A 24 9.75 -5.32 13.71
C PRO A 24 8.84 -4.12 14.02
N LEU A 25 9.36 -3.01 14.53
CA LEU A 25 8.54 -1.84 14.90
C LEU A 25 8.06 -0.99 13.71
N ALA A 26 8.48 -1.33 12.47
CA ALA A 26 8.14 -0.57 11.26
C ALA A 26 7.02 -1.20 10.39
N ARG A 27 6.32 -2.23 10.86
CA ARG A 27 5.19 -2.83 10.11
C ARG A 27 3.89 -2.84 10.88
N SER A 28 3.44 -1.66 11.29
CA SER A 28 2.01 -1.39 11.51
C SER A 28 1.38 -0.83 10.23
N GLN A 29 1.59 -1.50 9.10
CA GLN A 29 0.57 -1.46 8.05
C GLN A 29 -0.31 -2.65 8.36
N SER A 30 -1.29 -2.46 9.25
CA SER A 30 -2.43 -3.36 9.28
C SER A 30 -2.90 -3.44 7.84
N GLN A 31 -2.65 -4.57 7.19
CA GLN A 31 -3.19 -4.87 5.87
C GLN A 31 -4.68 -5.12 6.07
N ILE A 32 -5.41 -4.05 6.43
CA ILE A 32 -6.84 -3.95 6.26
C ILE A 32 -6.98 -3.86 4.76
N GLN A 33 -6.97 -5.01 4.08
CA GLN A 33 -7.24 -5.06 2.66
C GLN A 33 -8.70 -4.61 2.53
N PRO A 34 -8.97 -3.38 2.03
CA PRO A 34 -10.34 -2.92 1.96
C PRO A 34 -11.07 -3.86 0.99
N SER A 35 -12.19 -4.43 1.44
CA SER A 35 -13.04 -5.26 0.60
C SER A 35 -13.86 -4.34 -0.31
N PHE A 36 -13.19 -3.84 -1.36
CA PHE A 36 -13.85 -3.06 -2.40
C PHE A 36 -14.91 -3.91 -3.11
N LEU A 37 -16.16 -3.49 -2.97
CA LEU A 37 -17.30 -4.09 -3.66
C LEU A 37 -17.50 -3.37 -5.01
N PRO A 38 -17.60 -4.10 -6.13
CA PRO A 38 -17.83 -3.47 -7.43
C PRO A 38 -19.21 -2.81 -7.46
N ILE A 39 -19.27 -1.55 -7.86
CA ILE A 39 -20.51 -0.80 -8.06
C ILE A 39 -20.95 -0.92 -9.53
N GLY A 40 -20.01 -0.75 -10.46
CA GLY A 40 -20.31 -0.79 -11.88
C GLY A 40 -19.16 -0.33 -12.75
N THR A 41 -19.39 -0.35 -14.06
CA THR A 41 -18.46 0.11 -15.09
C THR A 41 -19.18 0.99 -16.09
N SER A 42 -18.42 1.87 -16.74
CA SER A 42 -18.88 2.70 -17.87
C SER A 42 -17.76 2.79 -18.89
N ALA A 43 -18.10 2.89 -20.16
CA ALA A 43 -17.15 3.11 -21.23
C ALA A 43 -17.69 4.19 -22.17
N ALA A 44 -16.83 5.14 -22.54
CA ALA A 44 -17.14 6.21 -23.47
C ALA A 44 -15.90 6.53 -24.31
N GLY A 45 -16.06 6.44 -25.63
CA GLY A 45 -14.94 6.60 -26.57
C GLY A 45 -13.81 5.60 -26.28
N GLY A 46 -12.58 6.11 -26.13
CA GLY A 46 -11.41 5.28 -25.81
C GLY A 46 -11.21 5.01 -24.32
N SER A 47 -12.08 5.50 -23.44
CA SER A 47 -11.89 5.40 -21.99
C SER A 47 -12.95 4.52 -21.34
N SER A 48 -12.56 3.81 -20.28
CA SER A 48 -13.45 3.09 -19.38
C SER A 48 -13.24 3.52 -17.94
N THR A 49 -14.30 3.50 -17.14
CA THR A 49 -14.27 3.77 -15.70
C THR A 49 -14.91 2.62 -14.96
N VAL A 50 -14.34 2.23 -13.83
CA VAL A 50 -14.90 1.28 -12.87
C VAL A 50 -15.04 1.94 -11.51
N TRP A 51 -16.14 1.68 -10.83
CA TRP A 51 -16.41 2.19 -9.49
C TRP A 51 -16.47 1.07 -8.47
N PHE A 52 -15.91 1.33 -7.30
CA PHE A 52 -15.93 0.43 -6.16
C PHE A 52 -16.40 1.15 -4.89
N HIS A 53 -17.07 0.41 -4.01
CA HIS A 53 -17.47 0.86 -2.69
C HIS A 53 -16.63 0.15 -1.63
N ASP A 54 -16.06 0.90 -0.69
CA ASP A 54 -15.51 0.34 0.55
C ASP A 54 -16.52 0.54 1.69
N PRO A 55 -17.26 -0.52 2.09
CA PRO A 55 -18.25 -0.43 3.16
C PRO A 55 -17.64 -0.21 4.53
N SER A 56 -16.37 -0.59 4.73
CA SER A 56 -15.70 -0.46 6.03
C SER A 56 -15.35 0.99 6.37
N THR A 57 -15.08 1.81 5.36
CA THR A 57 -14.67 3.21 5.53
C THR A 57 -15.66 4.21 4.95
N SER A 58 -16.80 3.75 4.42
CA SER A 58 -17.79 4.58 3.71
C SER A 58 -17.13 5.43 2.61
N ARG A 59 -16.27 4.80 1.81
CA ARG A 59 -15.56 5.45 0.69
C ARG A 59 -16.01 4.86 -0.64
N VAL A 60 -15.78 5.63 -1.70
CA VAL A 60 -15.96 5.23 -3.10
C VAL A 60 -14.65 5.46 -3.83
N MET A 61 -14.23 4.47 -4.62
CA MET A 61 -13.11 4.56 -5.54
C MET A 61 -13.64 4.60 -6.97
N ALA A 62 -13.09 5.49 -7.79
CA ALA A 62 -13.29 5.49 -9.23
C ALA A 62 -11.92 5.33 -9.90
N CYS A 63 -11.78 4.31 -10.74
CA CYS A 63 -10.59 4.09 -11.56
C CYS A 63 -10.95 4.27 -13.02
N GLN A 64 -10.27 5.18 -13.71
CA GLN A 64 -10.42 5.42 -15.14
C GLN A 64 -9.20 4.86 -15.87
N ALA A 65 -9.46 4.07 -16.91
CA ALA A 65 -8.49 3.63 -17.90
C ALA A 65 -8.63 4.49 -19.16
N THR A 66 -7.53 5.05 -19.63
CA THR A 66 -7.44 5.79 -20.90
C THR A 66 -6.34 5.20 -21.77
N PRO A 67 -6.43 5.29 -23.11
CA PRO A 67 -5.35 4.86 -23.98
C PRO A 67 -4.11 5.73 -23.75
N GLY A 68 -2.94 5.12 -23.74
CA GLY A 68 -1.65 5.81 -23.64
C GLY A 68 -0.64 5.23 -24.62
N PRO A 69 0.46 5.94 -24.90
CA PRO A 69 1.44 5.54 -25.91
C PRO A 69 2.18 4.23 -25.57
N ALA A 70 2.19 3.81 -24.31
CA ALA A 70 2.81 2.58 -23.82
C ALA A 70 1.80 1.55 -23.27
N GLY A 71 0.50 1.71 -23.58
CA GLY A 71 -0.59 0.92 -23.03
C GLY A 71 -1.60 1.75 -22.24
N PRO A 72 -2.63 1.12 -21.64
CA PRO A 72 -3.67 1.84 -20.90
C PRO A 72 -3.08 2.52 -19.66
N MET A 73 -3.29 3.83 -19.54
CA MET A 73 -3.01 4.57 -18.31
C MET A 73 -4.20 4.43 -17.37
N LEU A 74 -3.95 3.99 -16.13
CA LEU A 74 -4.96 3.93 -15.08
C LEU A 74 -4.75 5.07 -14.08
N ALA A 75 -5.83 5.80 -13.79
CA ALA A 75 -5.88 6.79 -12.71
C ALA A 75 -7.03 6.44 -11.76
N CYS A 76 -6.74 6.31 -10.48
CA CYS A 76 -7.73 6.02 -9.44
C CYS A 76 -7.82 7.16 -8.45
N ASN A 77 -9.04 7.54 -8.10
CA ASN A 77 -9.31 8.48 -7.01
C ASN A 77 -10.27 7.87 -6.00
N VAL A 78 -10.07 8.21 -4.72
CA VAL A 78 -10.90 7.73 -3.61
C VAL A 78 -11.49 8.93 -2.89
N THR A 79 -12.80 8.91 -2.69
CA THR A 79 -13.51 9.96 -1.95
C THR A 79 -14.39 9.34 -0.86
N ARG A 80 -14.74 10.15 0.15
CA ARG A 80 -15.75 9.76 1.13
C ARG A 80 -17.13 9.81 0.46
N MET A 81 -17.99 8.84 0.76
CA MET A 81 -19.39 8.88 0.36
C MET A 81 -20.04 10.12 1.01
N PRO A 82 -20.92 10.86 0.29
CA PRO A 82 -21.73 11.90 0.90
C PRO A 82 -22.59 11.33 2.03
N ASP A 83 -22.76 12.09 3.11
CA ASP A 83 -23.71 11.74 4.15
C ASP A 83 -25.13 11.74 3.58
N ARG A 84 -25.96 10.79 4.02
CA ARG A 84 -27.35 10.71 3.58
C ARG A 84 -28.11 11.92 4.14
N PRO A 85 -28.93 12.62 3.34
CA PRO A 85 -29.78 13.70 3.83
C PRO A 85 -30.82 13.20 4.83
#